data_AF-A0A1E4BA47-F1
#
_entry.id   AF-A0A1E4BA47-F1
#
_cell.length_a   1.000
_cell.length_b   1.000
_cell.length_c   1.000
_cell.angle_alpha   90.00
_cell.angle_beta   90.00
_cell.angle_gamma   90.00
#
_symmetry.space_group_name_H-M   'P 1'
#
loop_
_entity.id
_entity.type
_entity.pdbx_description
1 polymer ?
#
loop_
_entity_poly.entity_id
_entity_poly.type
_entity_poly.pdbx_seq_one_letter_code
_entity_poly.pdbx_strand_id
1 'polypeptide(L)'
;MSLTAARDRLLALPHLALGALPTPVDEAPRLRDAIGMGARLVIKRDDALPFGFGGNKVRKLGLVAARAQRDGVDTLITCGGVQSNHCRATAATAARLGMACHIVANGTPPDRLTGNALLDALLGAHVHYVAQRTDRNPAMDALAGRLRAEGRTPLVIPLGASTPLGGLGLALGIGEVVRQGIVPDYIIHATSSGGTQAGLIAGCALFEVPTRIIGISADDTVDEIRHVVTSICHGMEGLLELPAGALGAESRFEADDAFIGEGYGIPTEASREAQALAARTEAIFLDHWYTAKAMAGLIAYARAGRFKDGQTVMFWHTGGQVGLFA
;
A
#
# COMPACT_ATOMS: atom_id res chain seq x y z
N MET A 1 25.25 -10.59 -5.86
CA MET A 1 24.48 -11.59 -5.08
C MET A 1 23.42 -12.23 -5.98
N SER A 2 23.04 -13.50 -5.80
CA SER A 2 21.94 -14.13 -6.57
C SER A 2 20.57 -13.74 -6.00
N LEU A 3 19.48 -13.94 -6.76
CA LEU A 3 18.12 -13.71 -6.26
C LEU A 3 17.78 -14.59 -5.05
N THR A 4 18.29 -15.82 -5.00
CA THR A 4 18.14 -16.72 -3.84
C THR A 4 18.76 -16.12 -2.58
N ALA A 5 20.00 -15.64 -2.64
CA ALA A 5 20.66 -15.04 -1.48
C ALA A 5 20.00 -13.71 -1.06
N ALA A 6 19.52 -12.93 -2.03
CA ALA A 6 18.75 -11.72 -1.76
C ALA A 6 17.39 -12.03 -1.09
N ARG A 7 16.73 -13.12 -1.49
CA ARG A 7 15.51 -13.62 -0.84
C ARG A 7 15.78 -14.04 0.61
N ASP A 8 16.86 -14.77 0.87
CA ASP A 8 17.22 -15.18 2.23
C ASP A 8 17.51 -13.95 3.11
N ARG A 9 18.19 -12.95 2.56
CA ARG A 9 18.41 -11.66 3.21
C ARG A 9 17.10 -10.93 3.51
N LEU A 10 16.16 -10.88 2.55
CA LEU A 10 14.82 -10.32 2.75
C LEU A 10 14.11 -11.01 3.92
N LEU A 11 14.12 -12.34 3.96
CA LEU A 11 13.47 -13.13 5.01
C LEU A 11 14.14 -12.97 6.38
N ALA A 12 15.42 -12.61 6.43
CA ALA A 12 16.18 -12.34 7.65
C ALA A 12 16.05 -10.90 8.16
N LEU A 13 15.41 -9.98 7.41
CA LEU A 13 15.23 -8.61 7.86
C LEU A 13 14.39 -8.55 9.14
N PRO A 14 14.82 -7.78 10.16
CA PRO A 14 14.00 -7.53 11.34
C PRO A 14 12.65 -6.95 10.93
N HIS A 15 11.57 -7.64 11.31
CA HIS A 15 10.20 -7.28 11.00
C HIS A 15 9.36 -7.35 12.26
N LEU A 16 8.70 -6.25 12.62
CA LEU A 16 7.75 -6.24 13.71
C LEU A 16 6.39 -6.72 13.19
N ALA A 17 5.83 -7.76 13.81
CA ALA A 17 4.51 -8.26 13.48
C ALA A 17 3.41 -7.29 13.94
N LEU A 18 3.08 -6.31 13.09
CA LEU A 18 2.00 -5.36 13.28
C LEU A 18 0.63 -5.95 12.88
N GLY A 19 0.32 -7.18 13.29
CA GLY A 19 -0.93 -7.86 12.95
C GLY A 19 -0.74 -9.36 12.71
N ALA A 20 -1.87 -10.07 12.57
CA ALA A 20 -1.86 -11.49 12.25
C ALA A 20 -1.48 -11.72 10.78
N LEU A 21 -0.36 -12.40 10.55
CA LEU A 21 0.09 -12.88 9.24
C LEU A 21 0.16 -14.42 9.28
N PRO A 22 -0.13 -15.12 8.17
CA PRO A 22 -0.49 -14.58 6.86
C PRO A 22 -1.92 -14.00 6.82
N THR A 23 -2.17 -13.01 5.96
CA THR A 23 -3.55 -12.53 5.72
C THR A 23 -4.32 -13.56 4.88
N PRO A 24 -5.65 -13.67 5.04
CA PRO A 24 -6.46 -14.61 4.25
C PRO A 24 -6.37 -14.37 2.74
N VAL A 25 -6.63 -15.43 1.98
CA VAL A 25 -6.95 -15.34 0.55
C VAL A 25 -8.33 -15.96 0.36
N ASP A 26 -9.29 -15.13 -0.03
CA ASP A 26 -10.68 -15.55 -0.19
C ASP A 26 -10.98 -15.81 -1.66
N GLU A 27 -11.78 -16.83 -1.97
CA GLU A 27 -12.40 -16.97 -3.28
C GLU A 27 -13.49 -15.91 -3.46
N ALA A 28 -13.65 -15.40 -4.68
CA ALA A 28 -14.73 -14.48 -5.03
C ALA A 28 -15.55 -14.98 -6.22
N PRO A 29 -16.22 -16.15 -6.09
CA PRO A 29 -16.92 -16.79 -7.20
C PRO A 29 -18.15 -16.01 -7.66
N ARG A 30 -18.88 -15.34 -6.75
CA ARG A 30 -20.07 -14.58 -7.09
C ARG A 30 -19.72 -13.29 -7.80
N LEU A 31 -18.64 -12.61 -7.38
CA LEU A 31 -18.12 -11.45 -8.08
C LEU A 31 -17.63 -11.85 -9.47
N ARG A 32 -16.84 -12.93 -9.56
CA ARG A 32 -16.38 -13.51 -10.84
C ARG A 32 -17.54 -13.75 -11.81
N ASP A 33 -18.58 -14.44 -11.33
CA ASP A 33 -19.76 -14.77 -12.16
C ASP A 33 -20.52 -13.49 -12.56
N ALA A 34 -20.68 -12.53 -11.64
CA ALA A 34 -21.36 -11.26 -11.92
C ALA A 34 -20.66 -10.37 -12.95
N ILE A 35 -19.34 -10.50 -13.10
CA ILE A 35 -18.54 -9.74 -14.07
C ILE A 35 -18.26 -10.53 -15.35
N GLY A 36 -18.77 -11.76 -15.45
CA GLY A 36 -18.64 -12.62 -16.64
C GLY A 36 -17.23 -13.14 -16.88
N MET A 37 -16.44 -13.35 -15.83
CA MET A 37 -15.05 -13.80 -15.96
C MET A 37 -14.92 -15.33 -15.83
N GLY A 38 -14.25 -15.98 -16.79
CA GLY A 38 -13.97 -17.42 -16.70
C GLY A 38 -12.75 -17.77 -15.83
N ALA A 39 -11.79 -16.85 -15.68
CA ALA A 39 -10.64 -16.99 -14.79
C ALA A 39 -11.06 -17.09 -13.30
N ARG A 40 -10.30 -17.82 -12.49
CA ARG A 40 -10.49 -17.88 -11.03
C ARG A 40 -10.18 -16.52 -10.42
N LEU A 41 -11.07 -16.01 -9.56
CA LEU A 41 -10.87 -14.75 -8.84
C LEU A 41 -10.64 -15.03 -7.36
N VAL A 42 -9.50 -14.57 -6.86
CA VAL A 42 -9.18 -14.59 -5.43
C VAL A 42 -8.88 -13.18 -4.91
N ILE A 43 -9.10 -12.94 -3.63
CA ILE A 43 -8.84 -11.65 -2.98
C ILE A 43 -7.82 -11.85 -1.86
N LYS A 44 -6.67 -11.17 -1.97
CA LYS A 44 -5.69 -11.10 -0.88
C LYS A 44 -6.11 -10.04 0.14
N ARG A 45 -6.45 -10.48 1.36
CA ARG A 45 -7.16 -9.67 2.37
C ARG A 45 -6.24 -8.86 3.28
N ASP A 46 -5.41 -7.98 2.72
CA ASP A 46 -4.62 -7.05 3.53
C ASP A 46 -5.48 -6.02 4.28
N ASP A 47 -6.71 -5.81 3.83
CA ASP A 47 -7.74 -5.06 4.55
C ASP A 47 -8.16 -5.73 5.87
N ALA A 48 -8.09 -7.06 5.96
CA ALA A 48 -8.45 -7.82 7.16
C ALA A 48 -7.36 -7.83 8.24
N LEU A 49 -6.26 -7.09 8.06
CA LEU A 49 -5.27 -6.90 9.13
C LEU A 49 -5.92 -6.14 10.31
N PRO A 50 -5.95 -6.70 11.53
CA PRO A 50 -6.67 -6.08 12.65
C PRO A 50 -5.97 -4.82 13.19
N PHE A 51 -4.67 -4.66 12.91
CA PHE A 51 -3.87 -3.58 13.46
C PHE A 51 -4.26 -2.21 12.88
N GLY A 52 -4.83 -1.36 13.73
CA GLY A 52 -5.23 -0.01 13.34
C GLY A 52 -6.17 0.03 12.13
N PHE A 53 -7.05 -0.96 11.95
CA PHE A 53 -7.89 -1.15 10.76
C PHE A 53 -7.12 -1.43 9.44
N GLY A 54 -5.91 -1.98 9.56
CA GLY A 54 -5.26 -2.72 8.49
C GLY A 54 -4.84 -1.95 7.24
N GLY A 55 -4.72 -2.72 6.16
CA GLY A 55 -4.29 -2.28 4.84
C GLY A 55 -2.80 -2.48 4.58
N ASN A 56 -2.42 -2.27 3.32
CA ASN A 56 -1.06 -2.55 2.84
C ASN A 56 0.05 -1.75 3.56
N LYS A 57 -0.28 -0.61 4.16
CA LYS A 57 0.69 0.23 4.89
C LYS A 57 1.22 -0.47 6.13
N VAL A 58 0.43 -1.36 6.74
CA VAL A 58 0.84 -2.16 7.90
C VAL A 58 2.04 -3.04 7.55
N ARG A 59 2.04 -3.69 6.37
CA ARG A 59 3.18 -4.49 5.89
C ARG A 59 4.45 -3.67 5.74
N LYS A 60 4.33 -2.47 5.16
CA LYS A 60 5.48 -1.55 5.00
C LYS A 60 6.02 -1.10 6.36
N LEU A 61 5.11 -0.75 7.26
CA LEU A 61 5.44 -0.24 8.58
C LEU A 61 6.05 -1.31 9.49
N GLY A 62 5.82 -2.61 9.26
CA GLY A 62 6.47 -3.67 10.05
C GLY A 62 8.00 -3.62 10.01
N LEU A 63 8.58 -3.36 8.83
CA LEU A 63 10.04 -3.18 8.68
C LEU A 63 10.52 -1.81 9.18
N VAL A 64 9.73 -0.75 8.92
CA VAL A 64 10.05 0.61 9.40
C VAL A 64 10.02 0.68 10.92
N ALA A 65 9.07 0.01 11.57
CA ALA A 65 8.93 -0.10 13.02
C ALA A 65 10.12 -0.83 13.64
N ALA A 66 10.54 -1.97 13.06
CA ALA A 66 11.71 -2.69 13.54
C ALA A 66 12.99 -1.84 13.43
N ARG A 67 13.14 -1.09 12.32
CA ARG A 67 14.23 -0.10 12.17
C ARG A 67 14.16 0.99 13.25
N ALA A 68 12.98 1.56 13.48
CA ALA A 68 12.76 2.62 14.47
C ALA A 68 13.13 2.16 15.89
N GLN A 69 12.70 0.95 16.30
CA GLN A 69 13.04 0.39 17.60
C GLN A 69 14.55 0.18 17.77
N ARG A 70 15.20 -0.43 16.77
CA ARG A 70 16.65 -0.67 16.81
C ARG A 70 17.45 0.62 16.91
N ASP A 71 17.00 1.67 16.24
CA ASP A 71 17.67 2.97 16.21
C ASP A 71 17.32 3.88 17.40
N GLY A 72 16.48 3.42 18.35
CA GLY A 72 16.10 4.21 19.52
C GLY A 72 15.24 5.43 19.17
N VAL A 73 14.47 5.37 18.08
CA VAL A 73 13.54 6.44 17.67
C VAL A 73 12.45 6.60 18.73
N ASP A 74 12.13 7.84 19.08
CA ASP A 74 11.08 8.16 20.06
C ASP A 74 9.86 8.86 19.45
N THR A 75 9.95 9.27 18.18
CA THR A 75 8.96 10.09 17.49
C THR A 75 8.89 9.72 16.01
N LEU A 76 7.69 9.43 15.50
CA LEU A 76 7.44 9.23 14.07
C LEU A 76 6.83 10.50 13.46
N ILE A 77 7.35 10.93 12.33
CA ILE A 77 6.83 12.06 11.55
C ILE A 77 6.40 11.54 10.18
N THR A 78 5.19 11.84 9.73
CA THR A 78 4.72 11.45 8.40
C THR A 78 3.79 12.47 7.79
N CYS A 79 3.33 12.23 6.56
CA CYS A 79 2.44 13.13 5.85
C CYS A 79 1.37 12.43 5.02
N GLY A 80 0.32 13.20 4.68
CA GLY A 80 -0.79 12.73 3.86
C GLY A 80 -1.89 13.78 3.70
N GLY A 81 -3.04 13.37 3.16
CA GLY A 81 -4.27 14.14 3.31
C GLY A 81 -4.93 13.84 4.66
N VAL A 82 -5.96 14.60 5.02
CA VAL A 82 -6.73 14.44 6.27
C VAL A 82 -7.25 13.00 6.46
N GLN A 83 -7.66 12.33 5.37
CA GLN A 83 -8.16 10.96 5.40
C GLN A 83 -7.12 9.90 5.02
N SER A 84 -5.83 10.19 5.23
CA SER A 84 -4.73 9.31 4.83
C SER A 84 -4.70 8.00 5.62
N ASN A 85 -4.95 6.89 4.92
CA ASN A 85 -4.77 5.53 5.45
C ASN A 85 -3.34 5.27 5.95
N HIS A 86 -2.35 5.96 5.37
CA HIS A 86 -0.95 5.87 5.78
C HIS A 86 -0.71 6.56 7.12
N CYS A 87 -1.23 7.78 7.30
CA CYS A 87 -1.08 8.53 8.55
C CYS A 87 -1.63 7.73 9.72
N ARG A 88 -2.84 7.18 9.56
CA ARG A 88 -3.49 6.31 10.55
C ARG A 88 -2.73 5.04 10.87
N ALA A 89 -2.14 4.39 9.88
CA ALA A 89 -1.29 3.23 10.13
C ALA A 89 0.03 3.60 10.86
N THR A 90 0.63 4.76 10.53
CA THR A 90 1.83 5.27 11.21
C THR A 90 1.53 5.69 12.64
N ALA A 91 0.42 6.38 12.89
CA ALA A 91 -0.05 6.73 14.23
C ALA A 91 -0.31 5.48 15.09
N ALA A 92 -0.94 4.45 14.50
CA ALA A 92 -1.15 3.18 15.19
C ALA A 92 0.18 2.50 15.55
N THR A 93 1.17 2.58 14.65
CA THR A 93 2.53 2.08 14.88
C THR A 93 3.22 2.81 16.03
N ALA A 94 3.16 4.15 16.04
CA ALA A 94 3.72 4.97 17.10
C ALA A 94 3.09 4.64 18.46
N ALA A 95 1.75 4.61 18.52
CA ALA A 95 1.01 4.28 19.74
C ALA A 95 1.37 2.89 20.27
N ARG A 96 1.46 1.87 19.39
CA ARG A 96 1.83 0.50 19.77
C ARG A 96 3.25 0.38 20.35
N LEU A 97 4.15 1.26 19.92
CA LEU A 97 5.55 1.32 20.33
C LEU A 97 5.82 2.31 21.47
N GLY A 98 4.81 3.06 21.93
CA GLY A 98 5.01 4.12 22.92
C GLY A 98 5.81 5.32 22.39
N MET A 99 5.79 5.55 21.07
CA MET A 99 6.44 6.69 20.42
C MET A 99 5.43 7.82 20.20
N ALA A 100 5.91 9.07 20.15
CA ALA A 100 5.09 10.19 19.70
C ALA A 100 4.83 10.09 18.18
N CYS A 101 3.69 10.62 17.72
CA CYS A 101 3.37 10.69 16.29
C CYS A 101 3.02 12.10 15.88
N HIS A 102 3.64 12.59 14.82
CA HIS A 102 3.29 13.84 14.17
C HIS A 102 2.90 13.58 12.71
N ILE A 103 1.77 14.15 12.30
CA ILE A 103 1.24 14.05 10.95
C ILE A 103 1.23 15.45 10.35
N VAL A 104 1.86 15.63 9.18
CA VAL A 104 1.71 16.81 8.35
C VAL A 104 0.62 16.54 7.32
N ALA A 105 -0.56 17.10 7.55
CA ALA A 105 -1.72 16.94 6.69
C ALA A 105 -1.90 18.17 5.80
N ASN A 106 -2.04 18.00 4.49
CA ASN A 106 -2.48 19.14 3.67
C ASN A 106 -4.01 19.28 3.73
N GLY A 107 -4.48 20.52 3.61
CA GLY A 107 -5.89 20.90 3.73
C GLY A 107 -6.15 21.65 5.04
N THR A 108 -7.43 21.86 5.35
CA THR A 108 -7.85 22.57 6.56
C THR A 108 -8.19 21.58 7.68
N PRO A 109 -8.04 22.00 8.96
CA PRO A 109 -8.63 21.27 10.07
C PRO A 109 -10.13 21.05 9.82
N PRO A 110 -10.65 19.82 9.96
CA PRO A 110 -12.07 19.57 9.80
C PRO A 110 -12.85 20.02 11.05
N ASP A 111 -14.05 20.56 10.86
CA ASP A 111 -14.93 20.95 11.98
C ASP A 111 -15.35 19.76 12.84
N ARG A 112 -15.48 18.58 12.22
CA ARG A 112 -15.77 17.30 12.87
C ARG A 112 -14.78 16.24 12.41
N LEU A 113 -14.16 15.55 13.36
CA LEU A 113 -13.31 14.40 13.06
C LEU A 113 -14.14 13.18 12.65
N THR A 114 -13.83 12.62 11.48
CA THR A 114 -14.45 11.43 10.90
C THR A 114 -13.35 10.51 10.34
N GLY A 115 -13.70 9.24 10.07
CA GLY A 115 -12.80 8.29 9.43
C GLY A 115 -11.40 8.24 10.05
N ASN A 116 -10.36 8.38 9.20
CA ASN A 116 -8.96 8.32 9.62
C ASN A 116 -8.58 9.49 10.54
N ALA A 117 -9.13 10.69 10.32
CA ALA A 117 -8.81 11.86 11.18
C ALA A 117 -9.27 11.66 12.62
N LEU A 118 -10.43 11.01 12.83
CA LEU A 118 -10.88 10.61 14.17
C LEU A 118 -9.93 9.60 14.80
N LEU A 119 -9.52 8.59 14.03
CA LEU A 119 -8.59 7.57 14.51
C LEU A 119 -7.22 8.14 14.85
N ASP A 120 -6.68 9.05 14.01
CA ASP A 120 -5.41 9.74 14.26
C ASP A 120 -5.43 10.46 15.62
N ALA A 121 -6.52 11.16 15.94
CA ALA A 121 -6.69 11.82 17.23
C ALA A 121 -6.79 10.83 18.40
N LEU A 122 -7.56 9.75 18.25
CA LEU A 122 -7.67 8.70 19.28
C LEU A 122 -6.35 7.96 19.54
N LEU A 123 -5.51 7.86 18.51
CA LEU A 123 -4.16 7.30 18.58
C LEU A 123 -3.14 8.29 19.17
N GLY A 124 -3.56 9.52 19.49
CA GLY A 124 -2.71 10.54 20.11
C GLY A 124 -1.76 11.24 19.14
N ALA A 125 -2.06 11.24 17.84
CA ALA A 125 -1.22 11.93 16.86
C ALA A 125 -1.40 13.46 16.91
N HIS A 126 -0.29 14.18 16.81
CA HIS A 126 -0.28 15.63 16.63
C HIS A 126 -0.38 15.98 15.15
N VAL A 127 -1.50 16.59 14.73
CA VAL A 127 -1.73 16.94 13.32
C VAL A 127 -1.34 18.40 13.06
N HIS A 128 -0.47 18.60 12.07
CA HIS A 128 0.04 19.89 11.60
C HIS A 128 -0.55 20.12 10.20
N TYR A 129 -1.34 21.17 10.03
CA TYR A 129 -2.01 21.45 8.77
C TYR A 129 -1.17 22.38 7.89
N VAL A 130 -1.06 22.03 6.61
CA VAL A 130 -0.41 22.85 5.58
C VAL A 130 -1.38 23.10 4.43
N ALA A 131 -1.18 24.20 3.69
CA ALA A 131 -2.11 24.58 2.63
C ALA A 131 -2.04 23.60 1.45
N GLN A 132 -0.83 23.29 0.97
CA GLN A 132 -0.63 22.53 -0.26
C GLN A 132 0.10 21.21 -0.04
N ARG A 133 -0.04 20.28 -0.99
CA ARG A 133 0.68 19.00 -0.97
C ARG A 133 2.20 19.19 -1.01
N THR A 134 2.66 20.22 -1.73
CA THR A 134 4.08 20.62 -1.87
C THR A 134 4.71 21.07 -0.55
N ASP A 135 3.91 21.56 0.39
CA ASP A 135 4.39 22.07 1.69
C ASP A 135 4.67 20.94 2.69
N ARG A 136 4.23 19.70 2.40
CA ARG A 136 4.34 18.58 3.34
C ARG A 136 5.80 18.24 3.69
N ASN A 137 6.67 18.10 2.69
CA ASN A 137 8.07 17.70 2.92
C ASN A 137 8.85 18.80 3.68
N PRO A 138 8.81 20.09 3.25
CA PRO A 138 9.44 21.16 4.02
C PRO A 138 8.96 21.24 5.48
N ALA A 139 7.66 21.06 5.72
CA ALA A 139 7.10 21.08 7.07
C ALA A 139 7.54 19.88 7.92
N MET A 140 7.62 18.67 7.33
CA MET A 140 8.18 17.50 8.03
C MET A 140 9.65 17.71 8.39
N ASP A 141 10.45 18.28 7.50
CA ASP A 141 11.87 18.54 7.73
C ASP A 141 12.09 19.59 8.83
N ALA A 142 11.32 20.69 8.78
CA ALA A 142 11.35 21.73 9.80
C ALA A 142 10.93 21.17 11.19
N LEU A 143 9.88 20.35 11.21
CA LEU A 143 9.42 19.68 12.42
C LEU A 143 10.48 18.72 12.99
N ALA A 144 11.12 17.92 12.14
CA ALA A 144 12.18 17.02 12.55
C ALA A 144 13.39 17.79 13.11
N GLY A 145 13.77 18.90 12.48
CA GLY A 145 14.83 19.79 12.97
C GLY A 145 14.53 20.35 14.36
N ARG A 146 13.30 20.84 14.56
CA ARG A 146 12.85 21.36 15.85
C ARG A 146 12.85 20.28 16.94
N LEU A 147 12.28 19.11 16.68
CA LEU A 147 12.24 18.00 17.64
C LEU A 147 13.65 17.53 18.03
N ARG A 148 14.61 17.50 17.09
CA ARG A 148 16.01 17.21 17.41
C ARG A 148 16.63 18.26 18.33
N ALA A 149 16.34 19.54 18.11
CA ALA A 149 16.81 20.62 18.99
C ALA A 149 16.19 20.52 20.40
N GLU A 150 15.01 19.93 20.54
CA GLU A 150 14.35 19.61 21.81
C GLU A 150 14.87 18.29 22.45
N GLY A 151 15.90 17.66 21.87
CA GLY A 151 16.51 16.43 22.41
C GLY A 151 15.78 15.14 22.05
N ARG A 152 14.85 15.17 21.09
CA ARG A 152 14.11 14.01 20.59
C ARG A 152 14.84 13.31 19.45
N THR A 153 14.45 12.07 19.17
CA THR A 153 14.99 11.26 18.06
C THR A 153 13.90 10.94 17.04
N PRO A 154 13.58 11.88 16.12
CA PRO A 154 12.52 11.70 15.14
C PRO A 154 12.94 10.88 13.92
N LEU A 155 12.04 10.01 13.44
CA LEU A 155 12.11 9.35 12.13
C LEU A 155 11.05 9.93 11.19
N VAL A 156 11.51 10.50 10.07
CA VAL A 156 10.62 10.95 8.99
C VAL A 156 10.27 9.76 8.09
N ILE A 157 8.98 9.50 7.93
CA ILE A 157 8.43 8.45 7.08
C ILE A 157 7.67 9.14 5.94
N PRO A 158 8.19 9.09 4.69
CA PRO A 158 7.56 9.78 3.57
C PRO A 158 6.22 9.13 3.19
N LEU A 159 5.44 9.85 2.38
CA LEU A 159 4.11 9.47 1.95
C LEU A 159 4.00 7.99 1.59
N GLY A 160 3.04 7.32 2.22
CA GLY A 160 2.70 5.93 1.96
C GLY A 160 3.73 4.91 2.45
N ALA A 161 4.74 5.32 3.22
CA ALA A 161 5.96 4.56 3.51
C ALA A 161 6.57 3.99 2.23
N SER A 162 6.46 4.73 1.12
CA SER A 162 6.93 4.30 -0.20
C SER A 162 8.42 4.57 -0.33
N THR A 163 9.17 3.79 0.45
CA THR A 163 10.63 3.74 0.47
C THR A 163 11.07 2.34 0.08
N PRO A 164 12.36 2.15 -0.25
CA PRO A 164 12.91 0.81 -0.45
C PRO A 164 12.59 -0.15 0.71
N LEU A 165 12.85 0.27 1.96
CA LEU A 165 12.58 -0.55 3.13
C LEU A 165 11.07 -0.87 3.28
N GLY A 166 10.20 0.11 3.05
CA GLY A 166 8.76 -0.12 3.10
C GLY A 166 8.28 -1.07 1.99
N GLY A 167 8.82 -0.94 0.77
CA GLY A 167 8.52 -1.81 -0.37
C GLY A 167 8.83 -3.28 -0.08
N LEU A 168 9.93 -3.57 0.61
CA LEU A 168 10.29 -4.94 1.01
C LEU A 168 9.22 -5.60 1.90
N GLY A 169 8.43 -4.81 2.64
CA GLY A 169 7.29 -5.33 3.41
C GLY A 169 6.21 -5.95 2.52
N LEU A 170 5.99 -5.41 1.32
CA LEU A 170 5.09 -6.04 0.32
C LEU A 170 5.76 -7.20 -0.41
N ALA A 171 7.09 -7.17 -0.61
CA ALA A 171 7.82 -8.30 -1.17
C ALA A 171 7.67 -9.56 -0.29
N LEU A 172 7.72 -9.40 1.04
CA LEU A 172 7.41 -10.48 1.99
C LEU A 172 5.99 -11.04 1.81
N GLY A 173 5.03 -10.19 1.41
CA GLY A 173 3.66 -10.58 1.10
C GLY A 173 3.56 -11.52 -0.12
N ILE A 174 4.42 -11.38 -1.13
CA ILE A 174 4.45 -12.35 -2.24
C ILE A 174 4.91 -13.73 -1.73
N GLY A 175 5.96 -13.77 -0.92
CA GLY A 175 6.42 -15.02 -0.31
C GLY A 175 5.35 -15.68 0.58
N GLU A 176 4.51 -14.86 1.21
CA GLU A 176 3.34 -15.32 1.95
C GLU A 176 2.31 -16.01 1.04
N VAL A 177 1.96 -15.38 -0.09
CA VAL A 177 1.04 -15.94 -1.09
C VAL A 177 1.55 -17.28 -1.65
N VAL A 178 2.86 -17.36 -1.94
CA VAL A 178 3.50 -18.62 -2.38
C VAL A 178 3.40 -19.71 -1.32
N ARG A 179 3.66 -19.40 -0.05
CA ARG A 179 3.49 -20.37 1.06
C ARG A 179 2.04 -20.78 1.30
N GLN A 180 1.08 -19.93 0.93
CA GLN A 180 -0.34 -20.28 0.92
C GLN A 180 -0.74 -21.17 -0.27
N GLY A 181 0.22 -21.57 -1.12
CA GLY A 181 -0.01 -22.48 -2.23
C GLY A 181 -0.65 -21.84 -3.46
N ILE A 182 -0.57 -20.51 -3.58
CA ILE A 182 -1.18 -19.75 -4.68
C ILE A 182 -0.07 -19.07 -5.48
N VAL A 183 -0.09 -19.26 -6.80
CA VAL A 183 0.75 -18.52 -7.75
C VAL A 183 -0.19 -17.93 -8.80
N PRO A 184 -0.66 -16.68 -8.64
CA PRO A 184 -1.61 -16.09 -9.56
C PRO A 184 -0.92 -15.71 -10.89
N ASP A 185 -1.65 -15.77 -12.00
CA ASP A 185 -1.21 -15.22 -13.28
C ASP A 185 -1.13 -13.69 -13.21
N TYR A 186 -2.11 -13.07 -12.53
CA TYR A 186 -2.25 -11.62 -12.40
C TYR A 186 -2.47 -11.22 -10.95
N ILE A 187 -1.81 -10.15 -10.51
CA ILE A 187 -2.21 -9.39 -9.33
C ILE A 187 -2.66 -8.00 -9.79
N ILE A 188 -3.89 -7.63 -9.43
CA ILE A 188 -4.43 -6.29 -9.64
C ILE A 188 -4.48 -5.56 -8.30
N HIS A 189 -4.01 -4.33 -8.25
CA HIS A 189 -4.06 -3.51 -7.04
C HIS A 189 -4.13 -2.01 -7.36
N ALA A 190 -4.51 -1.20 -6.37
CA ALA A 190 -4.41 0.26 -6.50
C ALA A 190 -2.96 0.74 -6.35
N THR A 191 -2.49 1.60 -7.26
CA THR A 191 -1.18 2.25 -7.21
C THR A 191 -1.34 3.78 -7.15
N SER A 192 -0.34 4.44 -6.57
CA SER A 192 -0.30 5.90 -6.32
C SER A 192 1.16 6.21 -5.97
N SER A 193 1.50 6.43 -4.69
CA SER A 193 2.89 6.56 -4.19
C SER A 193 3.90 5.42 -4.53
N GLY A 194 3.53 4.39 -5.30
CA GLY A 194 4.44 3.42 -5.92
C GLY A 194 4.95 2.28 -5.05
N GLY A 195 5.18 2.49 -3.75
CA GLY A 195 5.89 1.49 -2.92
C GLY A 195 5.18 0.13 -2.76
N THR A 196 3.87 0.07 -3.00
CA THR A 196 3.16 -1.23 -3.02
C THR A 196 3.49 -2.01 -4.27
N GLN A 197 3.38 -1.37 -5.44
CA GLN A 197 3.68 -1.98 -6.74
C GLN A 197 5.15 -2.40 -6.82
N ALA A 198 6.07 -1.53 -6.38
CA ALA A 198 7.49 -1.84 -6.30
C ALA A 198 7.75 -3.11 -5.46
N GLY A 199 7.13 -3.19 -4.28
CA GLY A 199 7.27 -4.37 -3.42
C GLY A 199 6.70 -5.64 -4.03
N LEU A 200 5.56 -5.57 -4.71
CA LEU A 200 4.99 -6.73 -5.42
C LEU A 200 5.89 -7.19 -6.57
N ILE A 201 6.42 -6.26 -7.38
CA ILE A 201 7.39 -6.55 -8.45
C ILE A 201 8.65 -7.21 -7.88
N ALA A 202 9.22 -6.62 -6.83
CA ALA A 202 10.40 -7.15 -6.15
C ALA A 202 10.14 -8.55 -5.59
N GLY A 203 8.99 -8.75 -4.95
CA GLY A 203 8.56 -10.06 -4.44
C GLY A 203 8.46 -11.09 -5.56
N CYS A 204 7.83 -10.76 -6.70
CA CYS A 204 7.75 -11.68 -7.83
C CYS A 204 9.14 -12.08 -8.36
N ALA A 205 10.08 -11.13 -8.44
CA ALA A 205 11.44 -11.43 -8.85
C ALA A 205 12.18 -12.32 -7.83
N LEU A 206 12.11 -12.00 -6.53
CA LEU A 206 12.82 -12.71 -5.47
C LEU A 206 12.27 -14.13 -5.20
N PHE A 207 10.96 -14.31 -5.33
CA PHE A 207 10.29 -15.60 -5.20
C PHE A 207 10.14 -16.32 -6.53
N GLU A 208 10.70 -15.75 -7.61
CA GLU A 208 10.78 -16.34 -8.95
C GLU A 208 9.41 -16.78 -9.50
N VAL A 209 8.35 -16.01 -9.20
CA VAL A 209 7.01 -16.26 -9.71
C VAL A 209 6.73 -15.44 -10.97
N PRO A 210 6.07 -16.01 -11.98
CA PRO A 210 5.83 -15.36 -13.28
C PRO A 210 4.65 -14.37 -13.26
N THR A 211 4.09 -14.09 -12.09
CA THR A 211 2.90 -13.24 -11.90
C THR A 211 3.10 -11.85 -12.49
N ARG A 212 2.12 -11.41 -13.30
CA ARG A 212 2.04 -10.03 -13.81
C ARG A 212 1.38 -9.12 -12.78
N ILE A 213 2.00 -7.98 -12.48
CA ILE A 213 1.49 -7.00 -11.53
C ILE A 213 0.90 -5.82 -12.30
N ILE A 214 -0.41 -5.59 -12.21
CA ILE A 214 -1.07 -4.46 -12.85
C ILE A 214 -1.53 -3.48 -11.77
N GLY A 215 -0.89 -2.32 -11.73
CA GLY A 215 -1.25 -1.21 -10.85
C GLY A 215 -2.29 -0.30 -11.50
N ILE A 216 -3.49 -0.22 -10.93
CA ILE A 216 -4.49 0.76 -11.37
C ILE A 216 -4.27 2.06 -10.61
N SER A 217 -3.96 3.14 -11.32
CA SER A 217 -3.66 4.43 -10.71
C SER A 217 -4.89 5.04 -10.05
N ALA A 218 -4.68 5.63 -8.87
CA ALA A 218 -5.70 6.40 -8.18
C ALA A 218 -5.65 7.90 -8.52
N ASP A 219 -4.49 8.41 -8.94
CA ASP A 219 -4.22 9.86 -9.03
C ASP A 219 -3.09 10.32 -9.96
N ASP A 220 -2.04 9.52 -10.18
CA ASP A 220 -0.85 9.91 -10.95
C ASP A 220 -0.82 9.24 -12.33
N THR A 221 -0.10 9.82 -13.29
CA THR A 221 0.07 9.22 -14.62
C THR A 221 0.92 7.94 -14.57
N VAL A 222 0.77 7.07 -15.57
CA VAL A 222 1.57 5.84 -15.69
C VAL A 222 3.08 6.14 -15.68
N ASP A 223 3.52 7.22 -16.33
CA ASP A 223 4.94 7.59 -16.42
C ASP A 223 5.51 8.06 -15.08
N GLU A 224 4.74 8.85 -14.32
CA GLU A 224 5.13 9.26 -12.96
C GLU A 224 5.23 8.05 -12.03
N ILE A 225 4.23 7.15 -12.07
CA ILE A 225 4.24 5.92 -11.28
C ILE A 225 5.42 5.04 -11.67
N ARG A 226 5.71 4.90 -12.97
CA ARG A 226 6.86 4.13 -13.47
C ARG A 226 8.15 4.64 -12.87
N HIS A 227 8.39 5.94 -12.94
CA HIS A 227 9.59 6.56 -12.40
C HIS A 227 9.76 6.26 -10.89
N VAL A 228 8.70 6.47 -10.11
CA VAL A 228 8.71 6.22 -8.66
C VAL A 228 8.92 4.73 -8.35
N VAL A 229 8.21 3.84 -9.03
CA VAL A 229 8.32 2.39 -8.81
C VAL A 229 9.72 1.87 -9.14
N THR A 230 10.27 2.27 -10.28
CA THR A 230 11.64 1.92 -10.68
C THR A 230 12.66 2.43 -9.66
N SER A 231 12.53 3.68 -9.20
CA SER A 231 13.44 4.25 -8.20
C SER A 231 13.41 3.46 -6.88
N ILE A 232 12.22 3.10 -6.40
CA ILE A 232 12.07 2.29 -5.18
C ILE A 232 12.68 0.90 -5.37
N CYS A 233 12.51 0.27 -6.54
CA CYS A 233 13.13 -1.02 -6.86
C CYS A 233 14.67 -0.95 -6.86
N HIS A 234 15.28 0.06 -7.46
CA HIS A 234 16.74 0.25 -7.40
C HIS A 234 17.24 0.41 -5.97
N GLY A 235 16.50 1.15 -5.12
CA GLY A 235 16.84 1.25 -3.71
C GLY A 235 16.73 -0.09 -2.97
N MET A 236 15.75 -0.94 -3.32
CA MET A 236 15.61 -2.28 -2.75
C MET A 236 16.77 -3.19 -3.17
N GLU A 237 17.24 -3.09 -4.40
CA GLU A 237 18.43 -3.80 -4.88
C GLU A 237 19.65 -3.43 -4.02
N GLY A 238 19.84 -2.16 -3.69
CA GLY A 238 20.89 -1.71 -2.78
C GLY A 238 20.78 -2.33 -1.37
N LEU A 239 19.57 -2.36 -0.78
CA LEU A 239 19.35 -2.98 0.54
C LEU A 239 19.59 -4.50 0.53
N LEU A 240 19.33 -5.14 -0.61
CA LEU A 240 19.48 -6.58 -0.82
C LEU A 240 20.82 -6.99 -1.44
N GLU A 241 21.73 -6.04 -1.68
CA GLU A 241 23.04 -6.27 -2.30
C GLU A 241 22.97 -6.95 -3.68
N LEU A 242 21.92 -6.61 -4.44
CA LEU A 242 21.71 -7.02 -5.81
C LEU A 242 22.34 -6.01 -6.79
N PRO A 243 22.77 -6.45 -7.99
CA PRO A 243 23.17 -5.53 -9.04
C PRO A 243 21.96 -4.70 -9.52
N ALA A 244 22.23 -3.51 -10.05
CA ALA A 244 21.20 -2.63 -10.58
C ALA A 244 20.38 -3.34 -11.68
N GLY A 245 19.06 -3.24 -11.60
CA GLY A 245 18.11 -3.85 -12.54
C GLY A 245 17.84 -5.35 -12.30
N ALA A 246 18.44 -5.99 -11.29
CA ALA A 246 18.22 -7.40 -10.97
C ALA A 246 16.75 -7.77 -10.66
N LEU A 247 15.98 -6.83 -10.12
CA LEU A 247 14.55 -7.05 -9.86
C LEU A 247 13.70 -6.93 -11.14
N GLY A 248 14.27 -6.42 -12.24
CA GLY A 248 13.60 -6.29 -13.53
C GLY A 248 12.42 -5.33 -13.50
N ALA A 249 12.50 -4.24 -12.73
CA ALA A 249 11.39 -3.31 -12.53
C ALA A 249 10.84 -2.76 -13.86
N GLU A 250 11.72 -2.34 -14.77
CA GLU A 250 11.33 -1.79 -16.07
C GLU A 250 10.54 -2.78 -16.93
N SER A 251 10.99 -4.04 -17.02
CA SER A 251 10.35 -5.06 -17.85
C SER A 251 9.09 -5.66 -17.22
N ARG A 252 8.97 -5.60 -15.88
CA ARG A 252 7.82 -6.12 -15.13
C ARG A 252 6.75 -5.06 -14.87
N PHE A 253 7.05 -3.78 -15.07
CA PHE A 253 6.13 -2.70 -14.75
C PHE A 253 4.93 -2.68 -15.68
N GLU A 254 3.75 -2.65 -15.08
CA GLU A 254 2.48 -2.46 -15.78
C GLU A 254 1.53 -1.64 -14.92
N ALA A 255 0.96 -0.57 -15.48
CA ALA A 255 -0.01 0.27 -14.81
C ALA A 255 -1.03 0.84 -15.80
N ASP A 256 -2.16 1.32 -15.27
CA ASP A 256 -3.25 1.93 -16.04
C ASP A 256 -3.83 3.12 -15.26
N ASP A 257 -3.84 4.30 -15.89
CA ASP A 257 -4.35 5.55 -15.35
C ASP A 257 -5.72 5.96 -15.92
N ALA A 258 -6.34 5.15 -16.77
CA ALA A 258 -7.65 5.43 -17.36
C ALA A 258 -8.80 5.45 -16.33
N PHE A 259 -8.58 4.90 -15.13
CA PHE A 259 -9.58 4.80 -14.06
C PHE A 259 -9.51 5.94 -13.02
N ILE A 260 -8.64 6.93 -13.22
CA ILE A 260 -8.49 8.08 -12.31
C ILE A 260 -9.77 8.93 -12.27
N GLY A 261 -10.41 9.18 -13.42
CA GLY A 261 -11.56 10.07 -13.52
C GLY A 261 -11.20 11.54 -13.24
N GLU A 262 -12.03 12.24 -12.48
CA GLU A 262 -11.83 13.66 -12.13
C GLU A 262 -10.70 13.90 -11.12
N GLY A 263 -10.02 12.84 -10.66
CA GLY A 263 -8.82 12.93 -9.84
C GLY A 263 -8.90 12.18 -8.52
N TYR A 264 -7.92 12.45 -7.66
CA TYR A 264 -7.74 11.76 -6.39
C TYR A 264 -8.93 11.92 -5.45
N GLY A 265 -9.50 10.80 -4.98
CA GLY A 265 -10.61 10.80 -4.03
C GLY A 265 -11.97 11.16 -4.62
N ILE A 266 -12.07 11.41 -5.93
CA ILE A 266 -13.34 11.65 -6.60
C ILE A 266 -13.81 10.32 -7.22
N PRO A 267 -14.97 9.76 -6.81
CA PRO A 267 -15.46 8.50 -7.34
C PRO A 267 -16.01 8.66 -8.76
N THR A 268 -15.64 7.74 -9.66
CA THR A 268 -16.23 7.58 -11.00
C THR A 268 -17.45 6.66 -10.97
N GLU A 269 -18.29 6.67 -12.01
CA GLU A 269 -19.40 5.71 -12.16
C GLU A 269 -18.90 4.26 -12.09
N ALA A 270 -17.83 3.94 -12.82
CA ALA A 270 -17.21 2.61 -12.80
C ALA A 270 -16.71 2.21 -11.40
N SER A 271 -16.13 3.15 -10.64
CA SER A 271 -15.70 2.87 -9.26
C SER A 271 -16.88 2.61 -8.31
N ARG A 272 -18.01 3.32 -8.49
CA ARG A 272 -19.24 3.10 -7.71
C ARG A 272 -19.87 1.74 -8.06
N GLU A 273 -19.88 1.38 -9.34
CA GLU A 273 -20.31 0.05 -9.79
C GLU A 273 -19.45 -1.04 -9.15
N ALA A 274 -18.13 -0.91 -9.23
CA ALA A 274 -17.19 -1.86 -8.65
C ALA A 274 -17.38 -2.05 -7.14
N GLN A 275 -17.58 -0.95 -6.41
CA GLN A 275 -17.88 -0.96 -4.99
C GLN A 275 -19.20 -1.69 -4.69
N ALA A 276 -20.26 -1.40 -5.44
CA ALA A 276 -21.57 -2.03 -5.26
C ALA A 276 -21.51 -3.54 -5.58
N LEU A 277 -20.82 -3.94 -6.65
CA LEU A 277 -20.65 -5.33 -7.03
C LEU A 277 -19.89 -6.10 -5.94
N ALA A 278 -18.71 -5.62 -5.52
CA ALA A 278 -17.92 -6.28 -4.48
C ALA A 278 -18.72 -6.44 -3.17
N ALA A 279 -19.45 -5.41 -2.76
CA ALA A 279 -20.27 -5.45 -1.54
C ALA A 279 -21.45 -6.43 -1.66
N ARG A 280 -22.18 -6.42 -2.79
CA ARG A 280 -23.39 -7.24 -2.97
C ARG A 280 -23.13 -8.70 -3.31
N THR A 281 -21.94 -9.01 -3.85
CA THR A 281 -21.59 -10.36 -4.26
C THR A 281 -20.76 -11.09 -3.21
N GLU A 282 -19.83 -10.40 -2.53
CA GLU A 282 -18.85 -11.02 -1.63
C GLU A 282 -18.79 -10.38 -0.24
N ALA A 283 -19.65 -9.40 0.06
CA ALA A 283 -19.57 -8.61 1.31
C ALA A 283 -18.21 -7.93 1.51
N ILE A 284 -17.55 -7.55 0.41
CA ILE A 284 -16.26 -6.85 0.43
C ILE A 284 -16.49 -5.34 0.25
N PHE A 285 -15.95 -4.56 1.20
CA PHE A 285 -16.06 -3.11 1.19
C PHE A 285 -14.80 -2.47 0.61
N LEU A 286 -14.96 -1.78 -0.52
CA LEU A 286 -13.91 -1.02 -1.18
C LEU A 286 -14.06 0.47 -0.86
N ASP A 287 -12.93 1.17 -0.69
CA ASP A 287 -12.88 2.61 -0.51
C ASP A 287 -12.90 3.36 -1.85
N HIS A 288 -13.34 4.61 -1.82
CA HIS A 288 -13.51 5.40 -3.04
C HIS A 288 -12.24 6.14 -3.51
N TRP A 289 -11.17 6.18 -2.71
CA TRP A 289 -9.88 6.75 -3.15
C TRP A 289 -9.09 5.74 -3.99
N TYR A 290 -9.05 4.48 -3.56
CA TYR A 290 -8.08 3.51 -4.11
C TYR A 290 -8.74 2.22 -4.62
N THR A 291 -9.31 1.42 -3.72
CA THR A 291 -9.63 0.02 -4.01
C THR A 291 -10.84 -0.12 -4.93
N ALA A 292 -11.79 0.81 -4.91
CA ALA A 292 -12.89 0.84 -5.87
C ALA A 292 -12.42 1.12 -7.30
N LYS A 293 -11.44 2.04 -7.49
CA LYS A 293 -10.85 2.30 -8.81
C LYS A 293 -10.07 1.10 -9.33
N ALA A 294 -9.30 0.44 -8.47
CA ALA A 294 -8.58 -0.77 -8.85
C ALA A 294 -9.50 -1.94 -9.20
N MET A 295 -10.60 -2.11 -8.46
CA MET A 295 -11.61 -3.11 -8.81
C MET A 295 -12.32 -2.74 -10.11
N ALA A 296 -12.59 -1.46 -10.39
CA ALA A 296 -13.14 -1.04 -11.68
C ALA A 296 -12.21 -1.43 -12.85
N GLY A 297 -10.90 -1.26 -12.69
CA GLY A 297 -9.89 -1.73 -13.65
C GLY A 297 -9.94 -3.24 -13.88
N LEU A 298 -10.00 -4.03 -12.80
CA LEU A 298 -10.15 -5.49 -12.87
C LEU A 298 -11.42 -5.87 -13.66
N ILE A 299 -12.56 -5.26 -13.33
CA ILE A 299 -13.86 -5.54 -13.96
C ILE A 299 -13.82 -5.19 -15.45
N ALA A 300 -13.25 -4.05 -15.81
CA ALA A 300 -13.10 -3.65 -17.20
C ALA A 300 -12.25 -4.64 -17.99
N TYR A 301 -11.12 -5.09 -17.43
CA TYR A 301 -10.27 -6.11 -18.06
C TYR A 301 -10.95 -7.47 -18.19
N ALA A 302 -11.72 -7.88 -17.17
CA ALA A 302 -12.52 -9.09 -17.23
C ALA A 302 -13.55 -9.02 -18.38
N ARG A 303 -14.32 -7.94 -18.46
CA ARG A 303 -15.32 -7.70 -19.51
C ARG A 303 -14.69 -7.59 -20.91
N ALA A 304 -13.46 -7.13 -21.02
CA ALA A 304 -12.69 -7.10 -22.26
C ALA A 304 -12.05 -8.46 -22.64
N GLY A 305 -12.27 -9.52 -21.87
CA GLY A 305 -11.73 -10.85 -22.16
C GLY A 305 -10.22 -10.96 -21.95
N ARG A 306 -9.62 -10.08 -21.14
CA ARG A 306 -8.18 -10.04 -20.91
C ARG A 306 -7.65 -11.25 -20.14
N PHE A 307 -8.48 -11.83 -19.28
CA PHE A 307 -8.15 -12.98 -18.45
C PHE A 307 -8.75 -14.25 -19.05
N LYS A 308 -7.92 -15.27 -19.27
CA LYS A 308 -8.32 -16.52 -19.93
C LYS A 308 -8.77 -17.56 -18.91
N ASP A 309 -9.59 -18.50 -19.36
CA ASP A 309 -9.98 -19.67 -18.56
C ASP A 309 -8.76 -20.45 -18.07
N GLY A 310 -8.85 -20.99 -16.86
CA GLY A 310 -7.75 -21.69 -16.19
C GLY A 310 -6.71 -20.76 -15.54
N GLN A 311 -6.73 -19.45 -15.82
CA GLN A 311 -5.89 -18.48 -15.12
C GLN A 311 -6.45 -18.14 -13.73
N THR A 312 -5.58 -17.68 -12.84
CA THR A 312 -5.94 -17.11 -11.54
C THR A 312 -5.61 -15.62 -11.50
N VAL A 313 -6.63 -14.81 -11.25
CA VAL A 313 -6.53 -13.36 -11.01
C VAL A 313 -6.67 -13.11 -9.52
N MET A 314 -5.69 -12.44 -8.93
CA MET A 314 -5.72 -12.00 -7.54
C MET A 314 -5.97 -10.50 -7.46
N PHE A 315 -7.05 -10.10 -6.80
CA PHE A 315 -7.22 -8.72 -6.35
C PHE A 315 -6.51 -8.53 -5.01
N TRP A 316 -5.50 -7.67 -4.95
CA TRP A 316 -4.85 -7.34 -3.69
C TRP A 316 -5.61 -6.24 -2.98
N HIS A 317 -6.47 -6.61 -2.03
CA HIS A 317 -7.27 -5.62 -1.30
C HIS A 317 -6.40 -4.88 -0.29
N THR A 318 -6.01 -3.67 -0.65
CA THR A 318 -5.03 -2.88 0.10
C THR A 318 -5.58 -2.14 1.33
N GLY A 319 -6.82 -2.42 1.75
CA GLY A 319 -7.52 -1.72 2.84
C GLY A 319 -8.30 -0.48 2.38
N GLY A 320 -8.40 0.51 3.26
CA GLY A 320 -9.02 1.82 2.99
C GLY A 320 -10.45 2.00 3.51
N GLN A 321 -11.06 0.95 4.05
CA GLN A 321 -12.49 0.92 4.42
C GLN A 321 -12.91 1.99 5.42
N VAL A 322 -12.02 2.41 6.31
CA VAL A 322 -12.27 3.52 7.25
C VAL A 322 -12.70 4.79 6.51
N GLY A 323 -12.19 5.01 5.30
CA GLY A 323 -12.57 6.14 4.46
C GLY A 323 -14.04 6.17 4.04
N LEU A 324 -14.78 5.06 4.17
CA LEU A 324 -16.23 5.05 3.92
C LEU A 324 -17.03 5.87 4.94
N PHE A 325 -16.44 6.12 6.10
CA PHE A 325 -17.06 6.87 7.20
C PHE A 325 -16.50 8.29 7.32
N ALA A 326 -15.79 8.76 6.28
CA ALA A 326 -15.16 10.07 6.24
C ALA A 326 -16.10 11.16 5.72
#